data_AF-A0A5C9E7L9-F1
#
_entry.id   AF-A0A5C9E7L9-F1
#
_cell.length_a   1.000
_cell.length_b   1.000
_cell.length_c   1.000
_cell.angle_alpha   90.00
_cell.angle_beta   90.00
_cell.angle_gamma   90.00
#
_symmetry.space_group_name_H-M   'P 1'
#
loop_
_entity.id
_entity.type
_entity.pdbx_description
1 polymer ?
#
loop_
_entity_poly.entity_id
_entity_poly.type
_entity_poly.pdbx_seq_one_letter_code
_entity_poly.pdbx_strand_id
1 'polypeptide(L)'
;MTYSVLKLIDVMDSDFHLLLNTLLSRIPVLVVGEDIEIVDDLTESLTKLIPHRHKLVFWRDFTSENEIISVWEEEKHNYEVNRTVACCLSSNLRLALERISTFTSWVISVPLGATSLGLDISSDVLNEIIEKVSNQSGNCGILRIMAPSDFSFSLVNPVQCSLDVEKNIVSKILTRKNQSLERIRRLLRKSLRDLRVSDHITKVVLNLDDESEKLTHDVFEEEINNYVHAARRAVTLLSRIRLARELGTTTSLTERNLFETIGWNGGGVSDLIQFINAEWHEDFSDCVKGGTLSGLGAWVDSMWGT
;
A
#
# COMPACT_ATOMS: atom_id res chain seq x y z
N MET A 1 -12.68 -16.58 6.46
CA MET A 1 -12.50 -16.58 4.99
C MET A 1 -11.55 -15.45 4.60
N THR A 2 -10.33 -15.73 4.14
CA THR A 2 -9.43 -14.66 3.66
C THR A 2 -9.91 -14.08 2.33
N TYR A 3 -10.04 -12.76 2.26
CA TYR A 3 -10.32 -12.05 1.02
C TYR A 3 -9.07 -12.03 0.14
N SER A 4 -9.21 -12.53 -1.09
CA SER A 4 -8.15 -12.49 -2.09
C SER A 4 -7.98 -11.08 -2.66
N VAL A 5 -6.77 -10.76 -3.15
CA VAL A 5 -6.49 -9.46 -3.80
C VAL A 5 -7.46 -9.22 -4.95
N LEU A 6 -7.75 -10.25 -5.75
CA LEU A 6 -8.68 -10.14 -6.87
C LEU A 6 -10.09 -9.77 -6.40
N LYS A 7 -10.57 -10.44 -5.34
CA LYS A 7 -11.90 -10.16 -4.78
C LYS A 7 -11.99 -8.73 -4.25
N LEU A 8 -10.93 -8.20 -3.65
CA LEU A 8 -10.89 -6.80 -3.19
C LEU A 8 -10.93 -5.81 -4.36
N ILE A 9 -10.16 -6.07 -5.42
CA ILE A 9 -10.20 -5.26 -6.65
C ILE A 9 -11.61 -5.27 -7.25
N ASP A 10 -12.22 -6.45 -7.38
CA ASP A 10 -13.53 -6.61 -8.02
C ASP A 10 -14.67 -5.97 -7.21
N VAL A 11 -14.60 -6.02 -5.87
CA VAL A 11 -15.66 -5.46 -4.99
C VAL A 11 -15.54 -3.94 -4.85
N MET A 12 -14.32 -3.40 -4.79
CA MET A 12 -14.09 -1.97 -4.47
C MET A 12 -13.87 -1.09 -5.72
N ASP A 13 -13.49 -1.68 -6.86
CA ASP A 13 -13.22 -0.96 -8.11
C ASP A 13 -12.32 0.29 -7.91
N SER A 14 -12.87 1.50 -8.05
CA SER A 14 -12.11 2.75 -7.87
C SER A 14 -11.56 2.94 -6.46
N ASP A 15 -12.30 2.49 -5.44
CA ASP A 15 -11.96 2.64 -4.03
C ASP A 15 -10.74 1.81 -3.65
N PHE A 16 -10.47 0.71 -4.38
CA PHE A 16 -9.29 -0.12 -4.17
C PHE A 16 -8.00 0.68 -4.38
N HIS A 17 -7.97 1.55 -5.40
CA HIS A 17 -6.79 2.37 -5.68
C HIS A 17 -6.50 3.34 -4.54
N LEU A 18 -7.54 3.95 -3.98
CA LEU A 18 -7.40 4.86 -2.84
C LEU A 18 -6.97 4.11 -1.57
N LEU A 19 -7.52 2.92 -1.34
CA LEU A 19 -7.10 2.03 -0.25
C LEU A 19 -5.62 1.65 -0.38
N LEU A 20 -5.19 1.22 -1.57
CA LEU A 20 -3.80 0.84 -1.83
C LEU A 20 -2.86 2.03 -1.60
N ASN A 21 -3.22 3.22 -2.10
CA ASN A 21 -2.47 4.45 -1.86
C ASN A 21 -2.34 4.77 -0.36
N THR A 22 -3.44 4.61 0.38
CA THR A 22 -3.49 4.85 1.84
C THR A 22 -2.54 3.91 2.57
N LEU A 23 -2.57 2.62 2.23
CA LEU A 23 -1.67 1.61 2.79
C LEU A 23 -0.21 1.91 2.43
N LEU A 24 0.10 2.20 1.17
CA LEU A 24 1.45 2.58 0.73
C LEU A 24 1.95 3.84 1.45
N SER A 25 1.07 4.80 1.73
CA SER A 25 1.40 6.04 2.43
C SER A 25 1.48 5.90 3.96
N ARG A 26 1.35 4.69 4.51
CA ARG A 26 1.37 4.41 5.97
C ARG A 26 0.30 5.16 6.76
N ILE A 27 -0.79 5.58 6.11
CA ILE A 27 -1.93 6.18 6.78
C ILE A 27 -2.70 5.04 7.47
N PRO A 28 -3.10 5.20 8.76
CA PRO A 28 -3.88 4.19 9.44
C PRO A 28 -5.21 3.92 8.73
N VAL A 29 -5.63 2.66 8.74
CA VAL A 29 -6.91 2.22 8.18
C VAL A 29 -7.74 1.57 9.28
N LEU A 30 -8.94 2.09 9.49
CA LEU A 30 -9.97 1.47 10.31
C LEU A 30 -10.85 0.61 9.40
N VAL A 31 -10.97 -0.67 9.72
CA VAL A 31 -11.89 -1.61 9.08
C VAL A 31 -13.11 -1.72 9.96
N VAL A 32 -14.26 -1.27 9.46
CA VAL A 32 -15.46 -1.03 10.25
C VAL A 32 -16.61 -1.87 9.70
N GLY A 33 -17.28 -2.66 10.52
CA GLY A 33 -18.41 -3.49 10.09
C GLY A 33 -19.10 -4.22 11.25
N GLU A 34 -20.28 -4.76 11.02
CA GLU A 34 -21.06 -5.46 12.06
C GLU A 34 -20.55 -6.88 12.32
N ASP A 35 -20.11 -7.58 11.27
CA ASP A 35 -19.62 -8.95 11.37
C ASP A 35 -18.13 -8.96 11.76
N ILE A 36 -17.87 -9.36 13.01
CA ILE A 36 -16.52 -9.42 13.59
C ILE A 36 -15.58 -10.30 12.76
N GLU A 37 -16.04 -11.46 12.29
CA GLU A 37 -15.19 -12.40 11.57
C GLU A 37 -14.76 -11.80 10.23
N ILE A 38 -15.68 -11.16 9.51
CA ILE A 38 -15.38 -10.48 8.25
C ILE A 38 -14.44 -9.30 8.47
N VAL A 39 -14.67 -8.51 9.52
CA VAL A 39 -13.82 -7.35 9.86
C VAL A 39 -12.39 -7.80 10.15
N ASP A 40 -12.21 -8.81 10.99
CA ASP A 40 -10.89 -9.33 11.36
C ASP A 40 -10.18 -9.99 10.16
N ASP A 41 -10.89 -10.82 9.38
CA ASP A 41 -10.37 -11.43 8.16
C ASP A 41 -9.91 -10.36 7.14
N LEU A 42 -10.70 -9.31 6.96
CA LEU A 42 -10.37 -8.22 6.05
C LEU A 42 -9.17 -7.43 6.55
N THR A 43 -9.11 -7.14 7.85
CA THR A 43 -7.96 -6.48 8.50
C THR A 43 -6.68 -7.27 8.24
N GLU A 44 -6.71 -8.59 8.38
CA GLU A 44 -5.56 -9.43 8.03
C GLU A 44 -5.24 -9.40 6.54
N SER A 45 -6.25 -9.48 5.67
CA SER A 45 -6.07 -9.42 4.22
C SER A 45 -5.44 -8.10 3.75
N LEU A 46 -5.78 -6.96 4.36
CA LEU A 46 -5.20 -5.66 4.01
C LEU A 46 -3.68 -5.62 4.26
N THR A 47 -3.20 -6.27 5.32
CA THR A 47 -1.74 -6.35 5.58
C THR A 47 -0.98 -7.11 4.49
N LYS A 48 -1.65 -7.99 3.74
CA LYS A 48 -1.05 -8.72 2.60
C LYS A 48 -0.92 -7.86 1.34
N LEU A 49 -1.57 -6.68 1.29
CA LEU A 49 -1.45 -5.74 0.18
C LEU A 49 -0.13 -4.95 0.20
N ILE A 50 0.65 -5.07 1.28
CA ILE A 50 1.94 -4.39 1.46
C ILE A 50 3.04 -5.41 1.83
N PRO A 51 3.35 -6.36 0.93
CA PRO A 51 4.26 -7.48 1.21
C PRO A 51 5.71 -7.06 1.52
N HIS A 52 6.11 -5.86 1.12
CA HIS A 52 7.42 -5.29 1.45
C HIS A 52 7.55 -4.90 2.93
N ARG A 53 6.46 -4.93 3.70
CA ARG A 53 6.43 -4.57 5.12
C ARG A 53 6.32 -5.80 6.02
N HIS A 54 6.93 -5.69 7.20
CA HIS A 54 6.81 -6.70 8.24
C HIS A 54 5.51 -6.51 9.04
N LYS A 55 4.65 -7.53 9.06
CA LYS A 55 3.40 -7.50 9.85
C LYS A 55 3.71 -7.80 11.32
N LEU A 56 3.30 -6.89 12.22
CA LEU A 56 3.21 -7.14 13.65
C LEU A 56 1.76 -7.12 14.11
N VAL A 57 1.34 -8.09 14.90
CA VAL A 57 0.00 -8.19 15.47
C VAL A 57 0.01 -7.72 16.92
N PHE A 58 -0.79 -6.71 17.22
CA PHE A 58 -0.95 -6.21 18.57
C PHE A 58 -1.54 -7.29 19.48
N TRP A 59 -1.01 -7.39 20.70
CA TRP A 59 -1.32 -8.41 21.70
C TRP A 59 -0.80 -9.83 21.42
N ARG A 60 -0.10 -10.03 20.30
CA ARG A 60 0.62 -11.28 20.00
C ARG A 60 2.11 -11.05 19.88
N ASP A 61 2.50 -10.06 19.09
CA ASP A 61 3.89 -9.76 18.75
C ASP A 61 4.44 -8.60 19.60
N PHE A 62 3.57 -7.69 20.05
CA PHE A 62 3.90 -6.59 20.98
C PHE A 62 2.68 -6.17 21.82
N THR A 63 2.91 -5.58 23.00
CA THR A 63 1.83 -5.21 23.94
C THR A 63 1.90 -3.79 24.50
N SER A 64 2.99 -3.07 24.21
CA SER A 64 3.23 -1.71 24.68
C SER A 64 3.70 -0.80 23.55
N GLU A 65 3.45 0.51 23.71
CA GLU A 65 3.88 1.51 22.73
C GLU A 65 5.40 1.62 22.64
N ASN A 66 6.12 1.46 23.75
CA ASN A 66 7.58 1.53 23.77
C ASN A 66 8.24 0.44 22.91
N GLU A 67 7.64 -0.76 22.86
CA GLU A 67 8.12 -1.85 22.02
C GLU A 67 8.07 -1.47 20.53
N ILE A 68 6.92 -0.96 20.06
CA ILE A 68 6.76 -0.61 18.64
C ILE A 68 7.55 0.65 18.26
N ILE A 69 7.67 1.63 19.15
CA ILE A 69 8.52 2.81 18.92
C ILE A 69 9.98 2.39 18.77
N SER A 70 10.47 1.45 19.58
CA SER A 70 11.85 0.96 19.49
C SER A 70 12.12 0.33 18.12
N VAL A 71 11.18 -0.46 17.60
CA VAL A 71 11.26 -1.03 16.24
C VAL A 71 11.32 0.08 15.19
N TRP A 72 10.46 1.10 15.29
CA TRP A 72 10.47 2.21 14.33
C TRP A 72 11.75 3.05 14.39
N GLU A 73 12.36 3.24 15.56
CA GLU A 73 13.65 3.91 15.68
C GLU A 73 14.76 3.10 14.99
N GLU A 74 14.78 1.78 15.15
CA GLU A 74 15.74 0.92 14.44
C GLU A 74 15.53 0.98 12.91
N GLU A 75 14.28 1.00 12.44
CA GLU A 75 13.94 1.14 11.03
C GLU A 75 14.51 2.44 10.43
N LYS A 76 14.38 3.58 11.13
CA LYS A 76 14.84 4.90 10.64
C LYS A 76 16.31 4.91 10.23
N HIS A 77 17.14 4.10 10.87
CA HIS A 77 18.59 4.14 10.70
C HIS A 77 19.09 3.24 9.56
N ASN A 78 18.21 2.41 8.99
CA ASN A 78 18.58 1.45 7.95
C ASN A 78 17.51 1.35 6.84
N TYR A 79 17.87 1.83 5.64
CA TYR A 79 17.01 1.77 4.44
C TYR A 79 16.79 0.35 3.92
N GLU A 80 17.61 -0.62 4.33
CA GLU A 80 17.52 -2.03 3.89
C GLU A 80 16.55 -2.85 4.74
N VAL A 81 16.13 -2.34 5.90
CA VAL A 81 15.17 -3.02 6.78
C VAL A 81 13.74 -2.77 6.30
N ASN A 82 12.94 -3.83 6.20
CA ASN A 82 11.53 -3.74 5.86
C ASN A 82 10.77 -2.97 6.95
N ARG A 83 9.96 -1.99 6.55
CA ARG A 83 9.15 -1.22 7.51
C ARG A 83 8.04 -2.04 8.09
N THR A 84 7.60 -1.68 9.29
CA THR A 84 6.54 -2.40 9.97
C THR A 84 5.15 -1.86 9.62
N VAL A 85 4.19 -2.78 9.48
CA VAL A 85 2.75 -2.53 9.55
C VAL A 85 2.19 -3.21 10.80
N ALA A 86 1.44 -2.45 11.61
CA ALA A 86 0.76 -2.99 12.78
C ALA A 86 -0.67 -3.43 12.43
N CYS A 87 -1.10 -4.54 13.00
CA CYS A 87 -2.43 -5.10 12.82
C CYS A 87 -3.09 -5.25 14.19
N CYS A 88 -4.29 -4.71 14.35
CA CYS A 88 -5.08 -4.82 15.57
C CYS A 88 -6.42 -5.48 15.25
N LEU A 89 -6.64 -6.68 15.78
CA LEU A 89 -7.91 -7.38 15.67
C LEU A 89 -8.95 -6.79 16.63
N SER A 90 -10.23 -7.06 16.35
CA SER A 90 -11.39 -6.52 17.06
C SER A 90 -11.32 -6.78 18.57
N SER A 91 -10.91 -7.99 18.95
CA SER A 91 -10.75 -8.42 20.34
C SER A 91 -9.75 -7.59 21.14
N ASN A 92 -8.79 -6.91 20.50
CA ASN A 92 -7.76 -6.15 21.20
C ASN A 92 -7.92 -4.64 21.04
N LEU A 93 -8.98 -4.17 20.36
CA LEU A 93 -9.20 -2.75 20.05
C LEU A 93 -9.15 -1.86 21.29
N ARG A 94 -9.87 -2.22 22.36
CA ARG A 94 -9.90 -1.45 23.59
C ARG A 94 -8.50 -1.25 24.18
N LEU A 95 -7.76 -2.34 24.28
CA LEU A 95 -6.41 -2.34 24.85
C LEU A 95 -5.45 -1.54 23.98
N ALA A 96 -5.59 -1.60 22.65
CA ALA A 96 -4.80 -0.80 21.73
C ALA A 96 -5.07 0.69 21.94
N LEU A 97 -6.33 1.10 22.01
CA LEU A 97 -6.70 2.48 22.25
C LEU A 97 -6.24 2.97 23.63
N GLU A 98 -6.26 2.15 24.67
CA GLU A 98 -5.80 2.55 26.01
C GLU A 98 -4.27 2.68 26.09
N ARG A 99 -3.52 1.88 25.33
CA ARG A 99 -2.05 1.74 25.49
C ARG A 99 -1.21 2.40 24.41
N ILE A 100 -1.80 2.69 23.26
CA ILE A 100 -1.09 3.20 22.08
C ILE A 100 -1.56 4.62 21.78
N SER A 101 -0.61 5.51 21.54
CA SER A 101 -0.83 6.90 21.17
C SER A 101 -0.33 7.26 19.76
N THR A 102 0.23 6.30 19.03
CA THR A 102 0.73 6.52 17.67
C THR A 102 0.28 5.38 16.77
N PHE A 103 -0.59 5.69 15.81
CA PHE A 103 -1.23 4.72 14.92
C PHE A 103 -0.65 4.73 13.49
N THR A 104 0.58 5.19 13.30
CA THR A 104 1.23 5.21 11.98
C THR A 104 1.36 3.81 11.40
N SER A 105 0.84 3.60 10.19
CA SER A 105 0.81 2.29 9.51
C SER A 105 0.04 1.19 10.26
N TRP A 106 -1.04 1.54 10.97
CA TRP A 106 -1.93 0.57 11.61
C TRP A 106 -3.11 0.18 10.72
N VAL A 107 -3.48 -1.09 10.74
CA VAL A 107 -4.76 -1.59 10.25
C VAL A 107 -5.54 -2.11 11.45
N ILE A 108 -6.69 -1.51 11.75
CA ILE A 108 -7.44 -1.70 12.99
C ILE A 108 -8.86 -2.17 12.69
N SER A 109 -9.23 -3.30 13.27
CA SER A 109 -10.57 -3.86 13.25
C SER A 109 -11.48 -3.15 14.26
N VAL A 110 -12.61 -2.63 13.80
CA VAL A 110 -13.61 -1.91 14.61
C VAL A 110 -15.00 -2.51 14.39
N PRO A 111 -15.47 -3.38 15.30
CA PRO A 111 -16.77 -4.02 15.15
C PRO A 111 -17.92 -3.09 15.57
N LEU A 112 -18.76 -2.65 14.64
CA LEU A 112 -19.94 -1.83 14.89
C LEU A 112 -21.09 -2.64 15.47
N GLY A 113 -21.77 -2.13 16.50
CA GLY A 113 -22.99 -2.74 17.05
C GLY A 113 -22.83 -4.15 17.63
N ALA A 114 -21.62 -4.71 17.62
CA ALA A 114 -21.30 -5.98 18.23
C ALA A 114 -20.57 -5.73 19.55
N THR A 115 -20.99 -6.44 20.60
CA THR A 115 -20.40 -6.33 21.94
C THR A 115 -19.07 -7.10 21.97
N SER A 116 -18.00 -6.50 21.45
CA SER A 116 -16.65 -7.06 21.64
C SER A 116 -16.12 -6.61 23.01
N LEU A 117 -15.91 -7.58 23.92
CA LEU A 117 -15.34 -7.36 25.27
C LEU A 117 -15.99 -6.20 26.07
N GLY A 118 -17.31 -6.04 25.96
CA GLY A 118 -18.08 -5.08 26.74
C GLY A 118 -18.06 -3.64 26.23
N LEU A 119 -17.49 -3.37 25.06
CA LEU A 119 -17.72 -2.11 24.32
C LEU A 119 -18.85 -2.33 23.32
N ASP A 120 -19.93 -1.58 23.48
CA ASP A 120 -20.92 -1.39 22.43
C ASP A 120 -20.46 -0.21 21.57
N ILE A 121 -19.92 -0.49 20.39
CA ILE A 121 -19.39 0.55 19.52
C ILE A 121 -20.56 1.17 18.76
N SER A 122 -21.10 2.24 19.36
CA SER A 122 -22.05 3.12 18.71
C SER A 122 -21.35 4.01 17.67
N SER A 123 -22.15 4.72 16.86
CA SER A 123 -21.64 5.73 15.93
C SER A 123 -20.79 6.81 16.62
N ASP A 124 -21.12 7.14 17.87
CA ASP A 124 -20.43 8.20 18.62
C ASP A 124 -19.05 7.74 19.08
N VAL A 125 -18.96 6.51 19.58
CA VAL A 125 -17.67 5.88 19.95
C VAL A 125 -16.77 5.73 18.71
N LEU A 126 -17.34 5.37 17.55
CA LEU A 126 -16.58 5.32 16.31
C LEU A 126 -15.97 6.69 15.96
N ASN A 127 -16.72 7.78 16.14
CA ASN A 127 -16.19 9.14 15.90
C ASN A 127 -15.06 9.49 16.85
N GLU A 128 -15.16 9.11 18.14
CA GLU A 128 -14.07 9.29 19.11
C GLU A 128 -12.80 8.52 18.70
N ILE A 129 -12.96 7.29 18.21
CA ILE A 129 -11.85 6.47 17.70
C ILE A 129 -11.21 7.15 16.48
N ILE A 130 -12.03 7.58 15.51
CA ILE A 130 -11.57 8.27 14.31
C ILE A 130 -10.78 9.54 14.68
N GLU A 131 -11.31 10.35 15.59
CA GLU A 131 -10.66 11.57 16.05
C GLU A 131 -9.33 11.28 16.73
N LYS A 132 -9.29 10.27 17.61
CA LYS A 132 -8.07 9.87 18.30
C LYS A 132 -6.98 9.39 17.32
N VAL A 133 -7.34 8.52 16.39
CA VAL A 133 -6.40 8.01 15.38
C VAL A 133 -5.95 9.14 14.45
N SER A 134 -6.87 9.92 13.90
CA SER A 134 -6.56 10.98 12.92
C SER A 134 -5.76 12.15 13.49
N ASN A 135 -5.99 12.56 14.74
CA ASN A 135 -5.22 13.62 15.38
C ASN A 135 -3.73 13.27 15.53
N GLN A 136 -3.40 11.98 15.63
CA GLN A 136 -2.04 11.51 15.85
C GLN A 136 -1.31 11.19 14.54
N SER A 137 -2.04 10.75 13.50
CA SER A 137 -1.49 10.38 12.19
C SER A 137 -1.69 11.44 11.09
N GLY A 138 -2.42 12.52 11.36
CA GLY A 138 -2.78 13.57 10.40
C GLY A 138 -3.95 13.21 9.47
N ASN A 139 -4.16 11.93 9.19
CA ASN A 139 -5.32 11.43 8.44
C ASN A 139 -5.63 9.97 8.81
N CYS A 140 -6.80 9.49 8.44
CA CYS A 140 -7.24 8.13 8.68
C CYS A 140 -8.11 7.64 7.52
N GLY A 141 -7.84 6.42 7.05
CA GLY A 141 -8.71 5.68 6.13
C GLY A 141 -9.79 4.93 6.88
N ILE A 142 -10.98 4.87 6.30
CA ILE A 142 -12.13 4.14 6.84
C ILE A 142 -12.64 3.22 5.73
N LEU A 143 -12.50 1.92 5.96
CA LEU A 143 -13.09 0.87 5.14
C LEU A 143 -14.37 0.38 5.82
N ARG A 144 -15.53 0.74 5.27
CA ARG A 144 -16.83 0.31 5.81
C ARG A 144 -17.34 -0.92 5.06
N ILE A 145 -17.68 -1.95 5.82
CA ILE A 145 -18.29 -3.17 5.34
C ILE A 145 -19.80 -3.07 5.59
N MET A 146 -20.57 -2.87 4.52
CA MET A 146 -22.03 -2.87 4.58
C MET A 146 -22.59 -4.27 4.36
N ALA A 147 -21.94 -5.06 3.51
CA ALA A 147 -22.24 -6.47 3.26
C ALA A 147 -20.96 -7.21 2.85
N PRO A 148 -20.94 -8.56 2.83
CA PRO A 148 -19.74 -9.34 2.45
C PRO A 148 -19.20 -9.07 1.04
N SER A 149 -19.98 -8.39 0.19
CA SER A 149 -19.68 -8.00 -1.18
C SER A 149 -19.91 -6.51 -1.45
N ASP A 150 -20.09 -5.69 -0.41
CA ASP A 150 -20.33 -4.25 -0.54
C ASP A 150 -19.47 -3.50 0.46
N PHE A 151 -18.40 -2.90 -0.07
CA PHE A 151 -17.37 -2.18 0.69
C PHE A 151 -17.28 -0.75 0.17
N SER A 152 -17.09 0.19 1.08
CA SER A 152 -16.79 1.58 0.73
C SER A 152 -15.53 2.04 1.44
N PHE A 153 -14.66 2.75 0.73
CA PHE A 153 -13.44 3.30 1.32
C PHE A 153 -13.40 4.82 1.20
N SER A 154 -13.04 5.48 2.29
CA SER A 154 -12.90 6.93 2.33
C SER A 154 -11.80 7.36 3.29
N LEU A 155 -11.21 8.53 3.02
CA LEU A 155 -10.33 9.21 3.96
C LEU A 155 -11.16 10.21 4.77
N VAL A 156 -10.84 10.37 6.05
CA VAL A 156 -11.43 11.40 6.91
C VAL A 156 -11.21 12.78 6.32
N ASN A 157 -9.96 13.06 5.93
CA ASN A 157 -9.61 14.26 5.19
C ASN A 157 -9.35 13.86 3.73
N PRO A 158 -10.23 14.24 2.77
CA PRO A 158 -10.04 13.88 1.38
C PRO A 158 -8.78 14.57 0.83
N VAL A 159 -7.91 13.78 0.20
CA VAL A 159 -6.69 14.27 -0.43
C VAL A 159 -6.85 14.12 -1.94
N GLN A 160 -6.50 15.17 -2.69
CA GLN A 160 -6.34 15.08 -4.14
C GLN A 160 -4.97 14.45 -4.44
N CYS A 161 -4.94 13.12 -4.58
CA CYS A 161 -3.76 12.38 -5.02
C CYS A 161 -3.98 11.83 -6.43
N SER A 162 -2.93 11.85 -7.26
CA SER A 162 -2.91 11.08 -8.51
C SER A 162 -2.77 9.60 -8.17
N LEU A 163 -3.87 8.85 -8.30
CA LEU A 163 -3.88 7.39 -8.09
C LEU A 163 -3.27 6.60 -9.26
N ASP A 164 -2.30 7.20 -9.97
CA ASP A 164 -1.78 6.68 -11.23
C ASP A 164 -0.82 5.51 -11.01
N VAL A 165 -0.09 5.49 -9.90
CA VAL A 165 0.75 4.36 -9.48
C VAL A 165 -0.13 3.13 -9.25
N GLU A 166 -1.18 3.28 -8.46
CA GLU A 166 -2.09 2.20 -8.07
C GLU A 166 -2.88 1.68 -9.26
N LYS A 167 -3.40 2.58 -10.11
CA LYS A 167 -4.06 2.20 -11.37
C LYS A 167 -3.13 1.41 -12.28
N ASN A 168 -1.87 1.83 -12.40
CA ASN A 168 -0.88 1.12 -13.20
C ASN A 168 -0.63 -0.29 -12.64
N ILE A 169 -0.43 -0.41 -11.33
CA ILE A 169 -0.27 -1.71 -10.65
C ILE A 169 -1.47 -2.63 -10.93
N VAL A 170 -2.70 -2.17 -10.69
CA VAL A 170 -3.92 -2.95 -10.93
C VAL A 170 -4.04 -3.37 -12.40
N SER A 171 -3.79 -2.45 -13.34
CA SER A 171 -3.87 -2.75 -14.77
C SER A 171 -2.85 -3.80 -15.23
N LYS A 172 -1.63 -3.76 -14.69
CA LYS A 172 -0.59 -4.76 -14.97
C LYS A 172 -0.93 -6.12 -14.41
N ILE A 173 -1.51 -6.17 -13.22
CA ILE A 173 -1.97 -7.43 -12.61
C ILE A 173 -3.04 -8.08 -13.49
N LEU A 174 -4.07 -7.32 -13.88
CA LEU A 174 -5.16 -7.84 -14.70
C LEU A 174 -4.66 -8.33 -16.08
N THR A 175 -3.76 -7.58 -16.71
CA THR A 175 -3.21 -7.95 -18.03
C THR A 175 -2.28 -9.16 -17.95
N ARG A 176 -1.30 -9.19 -17.03
CA ARG A 176 -0.37 -10.32 -16.87
C ARG A 176 -1.10 -11.60 -16.43
N LYS A 177 -2.09 -11.50 -15.54
CA LYS A 177 -2.95 -12.61 -15.13
C LYS A 177 -3.66 -13.23 -16.33
N ASN A 178 -4.37 -12.41 -17.10
CA ASN A 178 -5.14 -12.87 -18.25
C ASN A 178 -4.25 -13.52 -19.31
N GLN A 179 -3.09 -12.93 -19.61
CA GLN A 179 -2.13 -13.51 -20.54
C GLN A 179 -1.58 -14.86 -20.06
N SER A 180 -1.26 -14.99 -18.77
CA SER A 180 -0.72 -16.22 -18.20
C SER A 180 -1.76 -17.34 -18.18
N LEU A 181 -3.00 -17.04 -17.75
CA LEU A 181 -4.10 -18.00 -17.78
C LEU A 181 -4.44 -18.45 -19.20
N GLU A 182 -4.43 -17.54 -20.18
CA GLU A 182 -4.69 -17.91 -21.57
C GLU A 182 -3.59 -18.81 -22.14
N ARG A 183 -2.32 -18.54 -21.81
CA ARG A 183 -1.19 -19.41 -22.17
C ARG A 183 -1.35 -20.81 -21.59
N ILE A 184 -1.69 -20.93 -20.30
CA ILE A 184 -1.91 -22.22 -19.63
C ILE A 184 -3.09 -22.95 -20.27
N ARG A 185 -4.24 -22.28 -20.47
CA ARG A 185 -5.41 -22.86 -21.15
C ARG A 185 -5.08 -23.36 -22.55
N ARG A 186 -4.25 -22.64 -23.31
CA ARG A 186 -3.81 -23.05 -24.64
C ARG A 186 -2.92 -24.31 -24.60
N LEU A 187 -2.00 -24.38 -23.65
CA LEU A 187 -1.13 -25.55 -23.46
C LEU A 187 -1.94 -26.78 -23.06
N LEU A 188 -2.84 -26.65 -22.07
CA LEU A 188 -3.72 -27.73 -21.62
C LEU A 188 -4.68 -28.21 -22.72
N ARG A 189 -5.27 -27.29 -23.50
CA ARG A 189 -6.09 -27.66 -24.66
C ARG A 189 -5.29 -28.41 -25.72
N LYS A 190 -4.02 -28.06 -25.91
CA LYS A 190 -3.15 -28.76 -26.86
C LYS A 190 -2.87 -30.18 -26.39
N SER A 191 -2.56 -30.39 -25.11
CA SER A 191 -2.29 -31.73 -24.56
C SER A 191 -3.54 -32.62 -24.46
N LEU A 192 -4.73 -32.04 -24.20
CA LEU A 192 -5.99 -32.78 -24.10
C LEU A 192 -6.56 -33.21 -25.46
N ARG A 193 -6.17 -32.53 -26.55
CA ARG A 193 -6.66 -32.82 -27.91
C ARG A 193 -6.36 -34.26 -28.33
N ASP A 194 -5.24 -34.81 -27.87
CA ASP A 194 -4.79 -36.14 -28.26
C ASP A 194 -5.43 -37.28 -27.42
N LEU A 195 -6.14 -36.94 -26.34
CA LEU A 195 -6.59 -37.89 -25.32
C LEU A 195 -8.07 -38.30 -25.42
N ARG A 196 -8.83 -37.86 -26.43
CA ARG A 196 -10.29 -38.15 -26.61
C ARG A 196 -11.08 -38.09 -25.29
N VAL A 197 -10.80 -37.08 -24.48
CA VAL A 197 -11.37 -36.92 -23.13
C VAL A 197 -12.79 -36.36 -23.27
N SER A 198 -13.69 -36.71 -22.34
CA SER A 198 -15.03 -36.13 -22.29
C SER A 198 -14.98 -34.61 -22.04
N ASP A 199 -15.99 -33.89 -22.53
CA ASP A 199 -16.09 -32.43 -22.35
C ASP A 199 -16.17 -32.03 -20.87
N HIS A 200 -16.70 -32.90 -20.01
CA HIS A 200 -16.78 -32.65 -18.58
C HIS A 200 -15.39 -32.63 -17.92
N ILE A 201 -14.55 -33.63 -18.21
CA ILE A 201 -13.18 -33.69 -17.68
C ILE A 201 -12.35 -32.53 -18.27
N THR A 202 -12.56 -32.20 -19.54
CA THR A 202 -11.91 -31.04 -20.18
C THR A 202 -12.26 -29.73 -19.47
N LYS A 203 -13.52 -29.54 -19.04
CA LYS A 203 -13.93 -28.37 -18.26
C LYS A 203 -13.29 -28.33 -16.87
N VAL A 204 -13.20 -29.47 -16.18
CA VAL A 204 -12.56 -29.54 -14.85
C VAL A 204 -11.06 -29.24 -14.94
N VAL A 205 -10.35 -29.81 -15.93
CA VAL A 205 -8.92 -29.55 -16.13
C VAL A 205 -8.64 -28.10 -16.56
N LEU A 206 -9.59 -27.44 -17.21
CA LEU A 206 -9.49 -26.03 -17.59
C LEU A 206 -10.04 -25.08 -16.52
N ASN A 207 -10.56 -25.62 -15.40
CA ASN A 207 -10.86 -24.80 -14.24
C ASN A 207 -9.54 -24.42 -13.58
N LEU A 208 -9.21 -23.13 -13.60
CA LEU A 208 -7.94 -22.57 -13.14
C LEU A 208 -8.19 -21.47 -12.11
N ASP A 209 -9.26 -21.59 -11.32
CA ASP A 209 -9.66 -20.56 -10.35
C ASP A 209 -8.60 -20.42 -9.25
N ASP A 210 -8.11 -21.55 -8.71
CA ASP A 210 -7.03 -21.57 -7.71
C ASP A 210 -5.70 -21.03 -8.27
N GLU A 211 -5.34 -21.41 -9.51
CA GLU A 211 -4.18 -20.87 -10.20
C GLU A 211 -4.32 -19.38 -10.49
N SER A 212 -5.53 -18.92 -10.84
CA SER A 212 -5.83 -17.51 -11.06
C SER A 212 -5.62 -16.70 -9.79
N GLU A 213 -6.05 -17.21 -8.64
CA GLU A 213 -5.86 -16.54 -7.35
C GLU A 213 -4.37 -16.45 -6.98
N LYS A 214 -3.63 -17.56 -7.09
CA LYS A 214 -2.18 -17.61 -6.83
C LYS A 214 -1.40 -16.68 -7.76
N LEU A 215 -1.66 -16.76 -9.07
CA LEU A 215 -1.03 -15.87 -10.05
C LEU A 215 -1.33 -14.39 -9.78
N THR A 216 -2.55 -14.08 -9.32
CA THR A 216 -2.88 -12.69 -8.97
C THR A 216 -2.03 -12.22 -7.79
N HIS A 217 -1.89 -13.05 -6.75
CA HIS A 217 -1.08 -12.72 -5.59
C HIS A 217 0.39 -12.55 -5.94
N ASP A 218 0.98 -13.49 -6.68
CA ASP A 218 2.40 -13.46 -7.08
C ASP A 218 2.71 -12.22 -7.93
N VAL A 219 1.86 -11.90 -8.91
CA VAL A 219 2.04 -10.72 -9.77
C VAL A 219 1.84 -9.43 -8.98
N PHE A 220 0.89 -9.40 -8.04
CA PHE A 220 0.68 -8.25 -7.18
C PHE A 220 1.91 -7.98 -6.31
N GLU A 221 2.45 -9.01 -5.67
CA GLU A 221 3.67 -8.90 -4.85
C GLU A 221 4.87 -8.45 -5.69
N GLU A 222 5.05 -9.00 -6.89
CA GLU A 222 6.10 -8.59 -7.83
C GLU A 222 6.01 -7.09 -8.16
N GLU A 223 4.81 -6.59 -8.53
CA GLU A 223 4.65 -5.18 -8.92
C GLU A 223 4.84 -4.21 -7.75
N ILE A 224 4.38 -4.57 -6.54
CA ILE A 224 4.63 -3.77 -5.33
C ILE A 224 6.13 -3.73 -5.02
N ASN A 225 6.80 -4.89 -5.01
CA ASN A 225 8.24 -4.94 -4.74
C ASN A 225 9.05 -4.18 -5.81
N ASN A 226 8.65 -4.27 -7.08
CA ASN A 226 9.27 -3.48 -8.15
C ASN A 226 9.15 -1.98 -7.91
N TYR A 227 7.99 -1.50 -7.46
CA TYR A 227 7.79 -0.10 -7.09
C TYR A 227 8.69 0.31 -5.91
N VAL A 228 8.72 -0.50 -4.85
CA VAL A 228 9.56 -0.24 -3.66
C VAL A 228 11.05 -0.22 -4.02
N HIS A 229 11.52 -1.14 -4.85
CA HIS A 229 12.91 -1.16 -5.31
C HIS A 229 13.25 0.03 -6.22
N ALA A 230 12.29 0.50 -7.03
CA ALA A 230 12.46 1.73 -7.79
C ALA A 230 12.58 2.95 -6.86
N ALA A 231 11.76 3.02 -5.81
CA ALA A 231 11.84 4.06 -4.80
C ALA A 231 13.15 4.04 -4.00
N ARG A 232 13.66 2.85 -3.61
CA ARG A 232 15.00 2.72 -2.97
C ARG A 232 16.12 3.23 -3.88
N ARG A 233 16.07 2.90 -5.18
CA ARG A 233 17.02 3.43 -6.17
C ARG A 233 16.90 4.95 -6.29
N ALA A 234 15.68 5.49 -6.27
CA ALA A 234 15.45 6.92 -6.28
C ALA A 234 16.06 7.61 -5.06
N VAL A 235 15.87 7.08 -3.85
CA VAL A 235 16.52 7.57 -2.61
C VAL A 235 18.02 7.66 -2.78
N THR A 236 18.65 6.59 -3.28
CA THR A 236 20.12 6.57 -3.49
C THR A 236 20.58 7.63 -4.49
N LEU A 237 19.85 7.81 -5.59
CA LEU A 237 20.18 8.80 -6.61
C LEU A 237 19.95 10.24 -6.13
N LEU A 238 18.80 10.50 -5.50
CA LEU A 238 18.43 11.82 -4.99
C LEU A 238 19.34 12.26 -3.85
N SER A 239 19.73 11.34 -2.95
CA SER A 239 20.73 11.60 -1.91
C SER A 239 22.08 12.02 -2.50
N ARG A 240 22.55 11.33 -3.54
CA ARG A 240 23.79 11.69 -4.25
C ARG A 240 23.69 13.05 -4.94
N ILE A 241 22.54 13.34 -5.55
CA ILE A 241 22.29 14.65 -6.17
C ILE A 241 22.29 15.76 -5.12
N ARG A 242 21.65 15.55 -3.96
CA ARG A 242 21.64 16.51 -2.86
C ARG A 242 23.06 16.79 -2.36
N LEU A 243 23.86 15.75 -2.11
CA LEU A 243 25.27 15.89 -1.72
C LEU A 243 26.09 16.64 -2.79
N ALA A 244 25.88 16.33 -4.07
CA ALA A 244 26.57 17.00 -5.16
C ALA A 244 26.21 18.51 -5.21
N ARG A 245 24.96 18.88 -4.93
CA ARG A 245 24.53 20.28 -4.83
C ARG A 245 25.16 20.98 -3.63
N GLU A 246 25.23 20.33 -2.48
CA GLU A 246 25.91 20.86 -1.28
C GLU A 246 27.39 21.13 -1.53
N LEU A 247 28.03 20.31 -2.38
CA LEU A 247 29.41 20.49 -2.84
C LEU A 247 29.56 21.53 -3.98
N GLY A 248 28.50 22.21 -4.38
CA GLY A 248 28.52 23.32 -5.35
C GLY A 248 28.31 22.92 -6.82
N THR A 249 27.90 21.67 -7.11
CA THR A 249 27.59 21.26 -8.49
C THR A 249 26.11 21.49 -8.84
N THR A 250 25.85 22.06 -10.02
CA THR A 250 24.50 22.28 -10.55
C THR A 250 23.99 21.04 -11.30
N THR A 251 23.90 19.89 -10.63
CA THR A 251 23.32 18.70 -11.25
C THR A 251 21.79 18.82 -11.30
N SER A 252 21.25 19.00 -12.50
CA SER A 252 19.81 18.83 -12.78
C SER A 252 19.55 17.42 -13.31
N LEU A 253 18.58 16.73 -12.71
CA LEU A 253 18.00 15.52 -13.28
C LEU A 253 16.69 15.92 -13.96
N THR A 254 16.20 15.17 -14.94
CA THR A 254 14.83 15.33 -15.44
C THR A 254 13.99 14.17 -14.93
N GLU A 255 12.68 14.38 -14.80
CA GLU A 255 11.74 13.32 -14.39
C GLU A 255 11.87 12.07 -15.26
N ARG A 256 12.00 12.25 -16.58
CA ARG A 256 12.23 11.16 -17.53
C ARG A 256 13.52 10.38 -17.24
N ASN A 257 14.63 11.09 -17.03
CA ASN A 257 15.91 10.43 -16.74
C ASN A 257 15.87 9.71 -15.38
N LEU A 258 15.16 10.26 -14.39
CA LEU A 258 14.97 9.60 -13.10
C LEU A 258 14.22 8.27 -13.29
N PHE A 259 13.06 8.31 -13.93
CA PHE A 259 12.22 7.13 -14.16
C PHE A 259 12.90 6.05 -15.01
N GLU A 260 13.65 6.44 -16.04
CA GLU A 260 14.44 5.52 -16.85
C GLU A 260 15.55 4.87 -16.03
N THR A 261 16.22 5.63 -15.14
CA THR A 261 17.30 5.11 -14.30
C THR A 261 16.77 4.18 -13.19
N ILE A 262 15.63 4.51 -12.58
CA ILE A 262 15.02 3.66 -11.55
C ILE A 262 14.15 2.56 -12.15
N GLY A 263 14.02 2.47 -13.48
CA GLY A 263 13.26 1.43 -14.17
C GLY A 263 11.80 1.33 -13.76
N TRP A 264 11.14 2.48 -13.51
CA TRP A 264 9.72 2.55 -13.18
C TRP A 264 9.04 3.62 -14.00
N ASN A 265 7.86 3.32 -14.53
CA ASN A 265 7.16 4.20 -15.48
C ASN A 265 5.73 4.55 -15.03
N GLY A 266 5.39 4.34 -13.75
CA GLY A 266 4.05 4.60 -13.21
C GLY A 266 4.01 5.79 -12.26
N GLY A 267 3.03 6.68 -12.44
CA GLY A 267 2.81 7.85 -11.57
C GLY A 267 3.77 9.01 -11.83
N GLY A 268 3.59 10.09 -11.06
CA GLY A 268 4.44 11.27 -11.10
C GLY A 268 5.58 11.20 -10.08
N VAL A 269 6.60 12.05 -10.25
CA VAL A 269 7.69 12.15 -9.25
C VAL A 269 7.17 12.60 -7.87
N SER A 270 6.08 13.37 -7.81
CA SER A 270 5.42 13.74 -6.56
C SER A 270 4.97 12.52 -5.76
N ASP A 271 4.35 11.54 -6.43
CA ASP A 271 3.85 10.31 -5.80
C ASP A 271 5.02 9.48 -5.25
N LEU A 272 6.10 9.41 -6.02
CA LEU A 272 7.34 8.75 -5.62
C LEU A 272 7.97 9.41 -4.39
N ILE A 273 8.04 10.74 -4.33
CA ILE A 273 8.57 11.48 -3.18
C ILE A 273 7.67 11.30 -1.96
N GLN A 274 6.35 11.33 -2.14
CA GLN A 274 5.40 11.10 -1.05
C GLN A 274 5.59 9.69 -0.46
N PHE A 275 5.73 8.67 -1.32
CA PHE A 275 6.04 7.31 -0.88
C PHE A 275 7.39 7.24 -0.14
N ILE A 276 8.44 7.87 -0.67
CA ILE A 276 9.77 7.91 -0.04
C ILE A 276 9.70 8.56 1.35
N ASN A 277 8.99 9.68 1.47
CA ASN A 277 8.83 10.38 2.74
C ASN A 277 8.03 9.54 3.75
N ALA A 278 6.99 8.82 3.31
CA ALA A 278 6.23 7.92 4.17
C ALA A 278 7.08 6.71 4.63
N GLU A 279 7.88 6.14 3.75
CA GLU A 279 8.63 4.91 4.00
C GLU A 279 9.94 5.15 4.77
N TRP A 280 10.67 6.21 4.43
CA TRP A 280 12.01 6.49 4.95
C TRP A 280 12.16 7.84 5.65
N HIS A 281 11.09 8.65 5.77
CA HIS A 281 11.12 9.98 6.40
C HIS A 281 12.11 10.94 5.74
N GLU A 282 12.37 10.74 4.45
CA GLU A 282 13.20 11.63 3.65
C GLU A 282 12.34 12.45 2.70
N ASP A 283 12.41 13.77 2.85
CA ASP A 283 11.75 14.69 1.92
C ASP A 283 12.74 15.11 0.84
N PHE A 284 12.49 14.75 -0.42
CA PHE A 284 13.24 15.19 -1.60
C PHE A 284 12.49 16.22 -2.46
N SER A 285 11.50 16.91 -1.89
CA SER A 285 10.75 17.97 -2.59
C SER A 285 11.65 19.12 -3.04
N ASP A 286 12.74 19.40 -2.32
CA ASP A 286 13.80 20.35 -2.72
C ASP A 286 14.48 19.97 -4.04
N CYS A 287 14.47 18.69 -4.39
CA CYS A 287 15.00 18.22 -5.64
C CYS A 287 14.07 18.59 -6.80
N VAL A 288 12.75 18.68 -6.56
CA VAL A 288 11.71 18.76 -7.58
C VAL A 288 10.92 20.06 -7.46
N LYS A 289 11.25 21.07 -8.26
CA LYS A 289 10.34 22.22 -8.45
C LYS A 289 9.74 22.14 -9.86
N GLY A 290 8.41 22.25 -9.94
CA GLY A 290 7.61 22.47 -11.15
C GLY A 290 8.20 21.97 -12.48
N GLY A 291 8.03 20.68 -12.79
CA GLY A 291 8.30 20.09 -14.12
C GLY A 291 9.76 20.09 -14.59
N THR A 292 10.67 20.73 -13.85
CA THR A 292 12.13 20.75 -14.09
C THR A 292 12.82 20.86 -12.75
N LEU A 293 13.41 19.77 -12.23
CA LEU A 293 14.16 19.76 -10.96
C LEU A 293 15.01 21.04 -10.87
N SER A 294 14.63 21.96 -9.97
CA SER A 294 15.10 23.35 -10.03
C SER A 294 16.60 23.41 -9.86
N GLY A 295 17.27 23.82 -10.93
CA GLY A 295 18.57 24.45 -10.85
C GLY A 295 18.39 25.84 -10.25
N LEU A 296 19.09 26.12 -9.16
CA LEU A 296 19.49 27.48 -8.79
C LEU A 296 20.63 27.97 -9.73
N GLY A 297 20.42 27.80 -11.04
CA GLY A 297 21.35 28.25 -12.09
C GLY A 297 20.96 29.60 -12.70
N ALA A 298 19.69 30.01 -12.58
CA ALA A 298 19.20 31.21 -13.26
C ALA A 298 19.47 32.54 -12.52
N TRP A 299 20.07 32.52 -11.33
CA TRP A 299 20.37 33.74 -10.57
C TRP A 299 21.86 34.11 -10.54
N VAL A 300 22.76 33.18 -10.86
CA VAL A 300 24.22 33.42 -10.81
C VAL A 300 24.79 33.83 -12.18
N ASP A 301 24.18 33.40 -13.29
CA ASP A 301 24.57 33.86 -14.65
C ASP A 301 24.14 35.32 -14.97
N SER A 302 23.34 35.95 -14.09
CA SER A 302 22.99 37.38 -14.20
C SER A 302 24.02 38.32 -13.54
N MET A 303 25.04 37.81 -12.84
CA MET A 303 26.08 38.62 -12.22
C MET A 303 27.46 38.50 -12.88
N TRP A 304 27.63 37.59 -13.84
CA TRP A 304 28.87 37.43 -14.59
C TRP A 304 28.53 37.41 -16.08
N GLY A 305 28.38 38.61 -16.64
CA GLY A 305 28.00 38.80 -18.03
C GLY A 305 29.01 38.23 -19.03
N THR A 306 28.44 37.79 -20.15
CA THR A 306 28.94 38.08 -21.50
C THR A 306 27.76 38.47 -22.36
#